data_AF-A0A8B9JBG1-F1
#
_entry.id   AF-A0A8B9JBG1-F1
#
_cell.length_a   1.000
_cell.length_b   1.000
_cell.length_c   1.000
_cell.angle_alpha   90.00
_cell.angle_beta   90.00
_cell.angle_gamma   90.00
#
_symmetry.space_group_name_H-M   'P 1'
#
loop_
_entity.id
_entity.type
_entity.pdbx_description
1 polymer ?
#
loop_
_entity_poly.entity_id
_entity_poly.type
_entity_poly.pdbx_seq_one_letter_code
_entity_poly.pdbx_strand_id
1 'polypeptide(L)'
;MVGGLFKNMRQNLDFWRNNMYINDNVLQAAHDFDVVKVVSCLSTCIFPDKTTYPINETMVCILGYIFKQSYFTQYGRRYTSVIPTNVFGPHDNFNIEDGHVLPGLIHKTYIAKSKKQFIYSLDLARLILWVLREYNEVDPIILSVGEEDEVSIKEAADAVVEALEFKGEVVYDTSKADGQFKKTASNAKLCKYLPDFTFTPFHKAIKETCDWFVANYNTARK
;
A
#
# COMPACT_ATOMS: atom_id res chain seq x y z
N MET A 1 11.55 2.03 -6.75
CA MET A 1 11.80 0.78 -5.99
C MET A 1 10.92 0.77 -4.74
N VAL A 2 10.27 -0.36 -4.47
CA VAL A 2 9.47 -0.63 -3.27
C VAL A 2 9.97 -1.93 -2.66
N GLY A 3 10.03 -2.02 -1.33
CA GLY A 3 10.50 -3.21 -0.63
C GLY A 3 10.17 -3.16 0.86
N GLY A 4 10.36 -4.29 1.55
CA GLY A 4 10.14 -4.40 2.99
C GLY A 4 10.96 -3.40 3.81
N LEU A 5 10.50 -3.15 5.05
CA LEU A 5 11.09 -2.17 5.98
C LEU A 5 12.62 -2.33 6.12
N PHE A 6 13.08 -3.57 6.37
CA PHE A 6 14.49 -3.86 6.58
C PHE A 6 15.35 -3.59 5.34
N LYS A 7 14.83 -3.87 4.13
CA LYS A 7 15.56 -3.59 2.89
C LYS A 7 15.73 -2.09 2.66
N ASN A 8 14.68 -1.31 2.91
CA ASN A 8 14.72 0.15 2.80
C ASN A 8 15.72 0.76 3.81
N MET A 9 15.78 0.23 5.03
CA MET A 9 16.75 0.67 6.04
C MET A 9 18.20 0.34 5.65
N ARG A 10 18.46 -0.86 5.12
CA ARG A 10 19.82 -1.27 4.69
C ARG A 10 20.34 -0.51 3.48
N GLN A 11 19.46 -0.12 2.55
CA GLN A 11 19.82 0.47 1.26
C GLN A 11 19.24 1.88 1.08
N ASN A 12 19.20 2.66 2.16
CA ASN A 12 18.45 3.92 2.20
C ASN A 12 18.82 4.90 1.07
N LEU A 13 20.12 5.08 0.80
CA LEU A 13 20.59 5.98 -0.26
C LEU A 13 20.15 5.52 -1.66
N ASP A 14 20.24 4.23 -1.94
CA ASP A 14 19.83 3.67 -3.23
C ASP A 14 18.32 3.80 -3.43
N PHE A 15 17.54 3.51 -2.39
CA PHE A 15 16.09 3.72 -2.40
C PHE A 15 15.75 5.17 -2.68
N TRP A 16 16.42 6.12 -2.03
CA TRP A 16 16.21 7.54 -2.25
C TRP A 16 16.56 7.94 -3.68
N ARG A 17 17.81 7.74 -4.11
CA ARG A 17 18.31 8.21 -5.41
C ARG A 17 17.55 7.60 -6.57
N ASN A 18 17.36 6.28 -6.56
CA ASN A 18 16.68 5.60 -7.66
C ASN A 18 15.21 6.01 -7.75
N ASN A 19 14.51 6.15 -6.62
CA ASN A 19 13.13 6.63 -6.67
C ASN A 19 13.03 8.08 -7.13
N MET A 20 13.94 8.95 -6.70
CA MET A 20 13.97 10.34 -7.17
C MET A 20 14.20 10.42 -8.67
N TYR A 21 15.18 9.69 -9.21
CA TYR A 21 15.43 9.67 -10.65
C TYR A 21 14.27 9.10 -11.46
N ILE A 22 13.65 8.01 -10.99
CA ILE A 22 12.49 7.43 -11.68
C ILE A 22 11.33 8.44 -11.70
N ASN A 23 11.01 9.04 -10.55
CA ASN A 23 9.89 9.98 -10.45
C ASN A 23 10.12 11.23 -11.30
N ASP A 24 11.30 11.82 -11.23
CA ASP A 24 11.66 13.02 -11.98
C ASP A 24 11.62 12.76 -13.49
N ASN A 25 12.30 11.71 -13.96
CA ASN A 25 12.34 11.36 -15.38
C ASN A 25 10.95 11.05 -15.94
N VAL A 26 10.10 10.30 -15.21
CA VAL A 26 8.76 9.96 -15.67
C VAL A 26 7.85 11.19 -15.73
N LEU A 27 7.88 12.05 -14.71
CA LEU A 27 7.04 13.25 -14.68
C LEU A 27 7.50 14.30 -15.72
N GLN A 28 8.80 14.48 -15.88
CA GLN A 28 9.35 15.38 -16.90
C GLN A 28 9.03 14.86 -18.31
N ALA A 29 9.24 13.57 -18.58
CA ALA A 29 8.87 13.00 -19.88
C ALA A 29 7.36 13.12 -20.14
N ALA A 30 6.52 12.87 -19.14
CA ALA A 30 5.07 13.08 -19.29
C ALA A 30 4.73 14.54 -19.63
N HIS A 31 5.46 15.50 -19.05
CA HIS A 31 5.29 16.91 -19.34
C HIS A 31 5.73 17.26 -20.77
N ASP A 32 6.89 16.77 -21.19
CA ASP A 32 7.48 17.05 -22.52
C ASP A 32 6.63 16.48 -23.66
N PHE A 33 5.90 15.39 -23.40
CA PHE A 33 5.00 14.73 -24.36
C PHE A 33 3.52 15.14 -24.19
N ASP A 34 3.24 16.24 -23.50
CA ASP A 34 1.88 16.79 -23.34
C ASP A 34 0.86 15.80 -22.73
N VAL A 35 1.31 14.90 -21.86
CA VAL A 35 0.41 13.95 -21.18
C VAL A 35 -0.59 14.72 -20.33
N VAL A 36 -1.88 14.47 -20.59
CA VAL A 36 -3.00 15.18 -19.96
C VAL A 36 -3.13 14.86 -18.48
N LYS A 37 -2.85 13.62 -18.09
CA LYS A 37 -3.02 13.13 -16.72
C LYS A 37 -1.99 12.08 -16.37
N VAL A 38 -1.43 12.19 -15.16
CA VAL A 38 -0.53 11.19 -14.57
C VAL A 38 -1.06 10.83 -13.20
N VAL A 39 -1.13 9.54 -12.91
CA VAL A 39 -1.49 9.02 -11.59
C VAL A 39 -0.29 8.25 -11.05
N SER A 40 0.49 8.87 -10.17
CA SER A 40 1.58 8.18 -9.47
C SER A 40 1.04 7.39 -8.27
N CYS A 41 1.84 6.43 -7.77
CA CYS A 41 1.50 5.66 -6.58
C CYS A 41 2.42 6.04 -5.43
N LEU A 42 1.83 6.53 -4.34
CA LEU A 42 2.48 6.81 -3.07
C LEU A 42 2.28 5.62 -2.11
N SER A 43 2.62 5.78 -0.84
CA SER A 43 2.43 4.74 0.18
C SER A 43 2.12 5.40 1.52
N THR A 44 1.34 4.74 2.39
CA THR A 44 1.13 5.22 3.76
C THR A 44 2.41 5.28 4.61
N CYS A 45 3.53 4.73 4.14
CA CYS A 45 4.84 4.88 4.78
C CYS A 45 5.44 6.29 4.68
N ILE A 46 4.86 7.19 3.88
CA ILE A 46 5.35 8.57 3.74
C ILE A 46 4.81 9.52 4.81
N PHE A 47 3.80 9.10 5.57
CA PHE A 47 3.22 9.92 6.63
C PHE A 47 4.20 10.04 7.82
N PRO A 48 4.13 11.15 8.58
CA PRO A 48 4.99 11.35 9.74
C PRO A 48 4.88 10.21 10.76
N ASP A 49 6.00 9.83 11.37
CA ASP A 49 6.04 8.76 12.38
C ASP A 49 5.21 9.11 13.62
N LYS A 50 5.33 10.36 14.09
CA LYS A 50 4.54 10.93 15.18
C LYS A 50 3.40 11.75 14.60
N THR A 51 2.19 11.17 14.65
CA THR A 51 1.01 11.79 14.05
C THR A 51 -0.27 11.44 14.81
N THR A 52 -1.33 12.20 14.55
CA THR A 52 -2.71 11.88 14.99
C THR A 52 -3.36 10.91 14.02
N TYR A 53 -4.30 10.09 14.52
CA TYR A 53 -5.04 9.12 13.70
C TYR A 53 -6.53 9.48 13.69
N PRO A 54 -7.24 9.20 12.57
CA PRO A 54 -6.72 8.65 11.32
C PRO A 54 -5.87 9.65 10.52
N ILE A 55 -4.87 9.15 9.79
CA ILE A 55 -4.10 9.98 8.85
C ILE A 55 -4.94 10.24 7.60
N ASN A 56 -4.88 11.46 7.06
CA ASN A 56 -5.58 11.84 5.84
C ASN A 56 -4.63 12.56 4.86
N GLU A 57 -5.11 12.86 3.66
CA GLU A 57 -4.31 13.38 2.56
C GLU A 57 -3.66 14.75 2.83
N THR A 58 -4.20 15.52 3.78
CA THR A 58 -3.62 16.82 4.18
C THR A 58 -2.35 16.68 5.02
N MET A 59 -2.04 15.47 5.48
CA MET A 59 -0.92 15.17 6.38
C MET A 59 0.28 14.57 5.65
N VAL A 60 0.25 14.48 4.32
CA VAL A 60 1.29 13.90 3.49
C VAL A 60 2.56 14.75 3.52
N CYS A 61 3.73 14.11 3.67
CA CYS A 61 5.00 14.82 3.64
C CYS A 61 5.28 15.50 2.28
N ILE A 62 5.89 16.68 2.41
CA ILE A 62 6.06 17.75 1.42
C ILE A 62 6.64 17.31 0.06
N LEU A 63 7.57 16.34 0.02
CA LEU A 63 8.36 16.04 -1.18
C LEU A 63 7.54 15.51 -2.36
N GLY A 64 6.57 14.60 -2.12
CA GLY A 64 5.73 14.05 -3.19
C GLY A 64 4.62 15.00 -3.65
N TYR A 65 4.30 15.99 -2.80
CA TYR A 65 3.30 17.03 -3.02
C TYR A 65 3.87 18.16 -3.87
N ILE A 66 5.10 18.62 -3.59
CA ILE A 66 5.74 19.74 -4.30
C ILE A 66 5.75 19.51 -5.81
N PHE A 67 6.27 18.38 -6.30
CA PHE A 67 6.41 18.17 -7.76
C PHE A 67 5.10 18.35 -8.51
N LYS A 68 4.02 17.74 -8.00
CA LYS A 68 2.73 17.74 -8.69
C LYS A 68 2.04 19.10 -8.59
N GLN A 69 2.11 19.71 -7.41
CA GLN A 69 1.59 21.05 -7.21
C GLN A 69 2.34 22.06 -8.08
N SER A 70 3.66 21.95 -8.22
CA SER A 70 4.47 22.79 -9.11
C SER A 70 4.08 22.63 -10.57
N TYR A 71 3.94 21.40 -11.08
CA TYR A 71 3.48 21.16 -12.46
C TYR A 71 2.07 21.73 -12.71
N PHE A 72 1.17 21.60 -11.75
CA PHE A 72 -0.17 22.17 -11.87
C PHE A 72 -0.16 23.70 -11.82
N THR A 73 0.52 24.30 -10.84
CA THR A 73 0.55 25.76 -10.66
C THR A 73 1.26 26.47 -11.83
N GLN A 74 2.32 25.88 -12.39
CA GLN A 74 3.08 26.50 -13.47
C GLN A 74 2.55 26.18 -14.87
N TYR A 75 2.01 24.98 -15.08
CA TYR A 75 1.66 24.48 -16.42
C TYR A 75 0.23 23.91 -16.53
N GLY A 76 -0.57 23.95 -15.47
CA GLY A 76 -1.93 23.40 -15.47
C GLY A 76 -2.01 21.88 -15.62
N ARG A 77 -0.89 21.14 -15.48
CA ARG A 77 -0.86 19.67 -15.65
C ARG A 77 -1.60 18.97 -14.50
N ARG A 78 -2.48 18.02 -14.82
CA ARG A 78 -3.24 17.25 -13.84
C ARG A 78 -2.49 16.00 -13.41
N TYR A 79 -1.39 16.19 -12.69
CA TYR A 79 -0.62 15.09 -12.12
C TYR A 79 -1.06 14.89 -10.68
N THR A 80 -1.49 13.68 -10.33
CA THR A 80 -2.03 13.35 -9.01
C THR A 80 -1.40 12.07 -8.46
N SER A 81 -1.86 11.61 -7.30
CA SER A 81 -1.43 10.33 -6.73
C SER A 81 -2.49 9.61 -5.94
N VAL A 82 -2.37 8.29 -5.97
CA VAL A 82 -3.08 7.40 -5.05
C VAL A 82 -2.17 7.04 -3.88
N ILE A 83 -2.75 6.87 -2.70
CA ILE A 83 -2.05 6.40 -1.50
C ILE A 83 -2.72 5.10 -1.04
N PRO A 84 -2.33 3.94 -1.58
CA PRO A 84 -2.80 2.66 -1.08
C PRO A 84 -2.25 2.35 0.31
N THR A 85 -3.02 1.57 1.08
CA THR A 85 -2.56 0.93 2.34
C THR A 85 -1.76 -0.35 2.04
N ASN A 86 -1.86 -1.40 2.85
CA ASN A 86 -1.07 -2.62 2.62
C ASN A 86 -1.70 -3.43 1.48
N VAL A 87 -1.08 -3.37 0.31
CA VAL A 87 -1.55 -4.10 -0.87
C VAL A 87 -1.13 -5.57 -0.76
N PHE A 88 -2.03 -6.47 -1.14
CA PHE A 88 -1.73 -7.89 -1.29
C PHE A 88 -2.52 -8.49 -2.47
N GLY A 89 -2.04 -9.60 -3.03
CA GLY A 89 -2.74 -10.31 -4.08
C GLY A 89 -1.86 -11.21 -4.95
N PRO A 90 -2.41 -11.76 -6.03
CA PRO A 90 -1.64 -12.43 -7.06
C PRO A 90 -0.43 -11.61 -7.53
N HIS A 91 0.65 -12.31 -7.90
CA HIS A 91 1.92 -11.72 -8.40
C HIS A 91 2.72 -10.85 -7.40
N ASP A 92 2.37 -10.87 -6.10
CA ASP A 92 3.17 -10.20 -5.06
C ASP A 92 4.58 -10.82 -4.91
N ASN A 93 5.43 -10.18 -4.12
CA ASN A 93 6.72 -10.71 -3.70
C ASN A 93 6.57 -11.54 -2.42
N PHE A 94 6.59 -12.87 -2.55
CA PHE A 94 6.42 -13.82 -1.46
C PHE A 94 7.75 -14.19 -0.77
N ASN A 95 8.84 -13.48 -1.08
CA ASN A 95 10.14 -13.68 -0.44
C ASN A 95 10.08 -13.36 1.06
N ILE A 96 10.64 -14.23 1.89
CA ILE A 96 10.56 -14.13 3.36
C ILE A 96 11.41 -12.96 3.91
N GLU A 97 12.52 -12.63 3.25
CA GLU A 97 13.44 -11.59 3.72
C GLU A 97 13.10 -10.19 3.18
N ASP A 98 12.64 -10.14 1.92
CA ASP A 98 12.44 -8.90 1.16
C ASP A 98 10.96 -8.56 0.91
N GLY A 99 10.05 -9.48 1.20
CA GLY A 99 8.61 -9.35 0.99
C GLY A 99 7.92 -8.35 1.94
N HIS A 100 6.65 -8.10 1.67
CA HIS A 100 5.83 -7.23 2.52
C HIS A 100 5.44 -7.93 3.83
N VAL A 101 4.66 -7.26 4.67
CA VAL A 101 4.38 -7.69 6.06
C VAL A 101 3.79 -9.11 6.18
N LEU A 102 3.11 -9.64 5.15
CA LEU A 102 2.46 -10.95 5.22
C LEU A 102 3.43 -12.15 5.36
N PRO A 103 4.61 -12.18 4.71
CA PRO A 103 5.60 -13.26 4.90
C PRO A 103 6.50 -13.23 6.16
N GLY A 104 6.24 -12.41 7.18
CA GLY A 104 7.06 -12.41 8.42
C GLY A 104 6.31 -11.92 9.65
N LEU A 105 5.61 -12.81 10.36
CA LEU A 105 4.57 -12.41 11.31
C LEU A 105 4.67 -13.09 12.66
N ILE A 106 5.42 -12.49 13.60
CA ILE A 106 5.64 -13.23 14.82
C ILE A 106 5.75 -12.41 16.15
N HIS A 107 6.49 -11.32 16.34
CA HIS A 107 6.28 -10.49 17.57
C HIS A 107 5.06 -9.56 17.47
N LYS A 108 4.28 -9.66 16.40
CA LYS A 108 3.06 -8.87 16.22
C LYS A 108 1.87 -9.43 17.00
N THR A 109 1.98 -10.63 17.54
CA THR A 109 0.92 -11.28 18.33
C THR A 109 1.00 -10.96 19.82
N TYR A 110 2.15 -10.54 20.35
CA TYR A 110 2.23 -9.99 21.71
C TYR A 110 1.74 -8.53 21.76
N ILE A 111 1.89 -7.79 20.65
CA ILE A 111 1.26 -6.47 20.40
C ILE A 111 0.05 -6.63 19.45
N ALA A 112 -0.80 -7.64 19.67
CA ALA A 112 -2.03 -7.91 18.90
C ALA A 112 -3.13 -6.83 19.02
N LYS A 113 -2.77 -5.58 19.31
CA LYS A 113 -3.60 -4.38 19.14
C LYS A 113 -3.21 -3.54 17.92
N SER A 114 -2.08 -3.82 17.26
CA SER A 114 -1.69 -3.10 16.04
C SER A 114 -2.50 -3.60 14.86
N LYS A 115 -3.58 -2.87 14.59
CA LYS A 115 -4.47 -3.10 13.47
C LYS A 115 -3.91 -2.45 12.20
N LYS A 116 -4.13 -3.08 11.04
CA LYS A 116 -3.65 -2.64 9.72
C LYS A 116 -4.78 -2.73 8.71
N GLN A 117 -4.82 -1.77 7.79
CA GLN A 117 -5.70 -1.82 6.62
C GLN A 117 -4.99 -2.56 5.49
N PHE A 118 -5.65 -3.56 4.94
CA PHE A 118 -5.21 -4.30 3.77
C PHE A 118 -6.17 -4.03 2.61
N ILE A 119 -5.61 -3.84 1.42
CA ILE A 119 -6.38 -3.64 0.20
C ILE A 119 -5.99 -4.70 -0.83
N TYR A 120 -6.99 -5.38 -1.37
CA TYR A 120 -6.76 -6.39 -2.39
C TYR A 120 -6.30 -5.72 -3.70
N SER A 121 -5.28 -6.27 -4.34
CA SER A 121 -4.69 -5.71 -5.56
C SER A 121 -5.71 -5.49 -6.69
N LEU A 122 -6.71 -6.37 -6.82
CA LEU A 122 -7.78 -6.22 -7.81
C LEU A 122 -8.74 -5.07 -7.47
N ASP A 123 -9.02 -4.83 -6.19
CA ASP A 123 -9.80 -3.67 -5.75
C ASP A 123 -9.03 -2.37 -6.00
N LEU A 124 -7.74 -2.37 -5.65
CA LEU A 124 -6.85 -1.24 -5.93
C LEU A 124 -6.79 -0.95 -7.43
N ALA A 125 -6.72 -1.97 -8.29
CA ALA A 125 -6.72 -1.80 -9.73
C ALA A 125 -8.01 -1.12 -10.23
N ARG A 126 -9.17 -1.55 -9.74
CA ARG A 126 -10.47 -0.91 -10.05
C ARG A 126 -10.47 0.56 -9.64
N LEU A 127 -9.98 0.87 -8.45
CA LEU A 127 -9.89 2.23 -7.94
C LEU A 127 -8.89 3.09 -8.71
N ILE A 128 -7.71 2.58 -9.06
CA ILE A 128 -6.71 3.32 -9.87
C ILE A 128 -7.27 3.66 -11.26
N LEU A 129 -8.00 2.73 -11.89
CA LEU A 129 -8.67 2.99 -13.16
C LEU A 129 -9.73 4.08 -13.04
N TRP A 130 -10.50 4.08 -11.95
CA TRP A 130 -11.44 5.16 -11.65
C TRP A 130 -10.72 6.50 -11.44
N VAL A 131 -9.62 6.52 -10.66
CA VAL A 131 -8.83 7.75 -10.43
C VAL A 131 -8.30 8.30 -11.76
N LEU A 132 -7.78 7.43 -12.63
CA LEU A 132 -7.30 7.83 -13.95
C LEU A 132 -8.40 8.48 -14.79
N ARG A 133 -9.63 7.96 -14.75
CA ARG A 133 -10.74 8.45 -15.58
C ARG A 133 -11.44 9.68 -14.98
N GLU A 134 -11.79 9.62 -13.70
CA GLU A 134 -12.78 10.51 -13.10
C GLU A 134 -12.19 11.53 -12.10
N TYR A 135 -11.12 11.16 -11.39
CA TYR A 135 -10.61 11.99 -10.28
C TYR A 135 -9.73 13.15 -10.78
N ASN A 136 -10.20 14.38 -10.66
CA ASN A 136 -9.57 15.55 -11.31
C ASN A 136 -8.76 16.45 -10.38
N GLU A 137 -8.68 16.12 -9.09
CA GLU A 137 -7.86 16.90 -8.15
C GLU A 137 -6.37 16.56 -8.27
N VAL A 138 -5.54 17.56 -8.01
CA VAL A 138 -4.07 17.42 -7.92
C VAL A 138 -3.66 16.80 -6.60
N ASP A 139 -4.41 17.12 -5.53
CA ASP A 139 -4.24 16.53 -4.22
C ASP A 139 -4.35 15.01 -4.31
N PRO A 140 -3.55 14.27 -3.53
CA PRO A 140 -3.66 12.82 -3.54
C PRO A 140 -5.00 12.34 -2.97
N ILE A 141 -5.26 11.05 -3.17
CA ILE A 141 -6.39 10.34 -2.58
C ILE A 141 -5.95 9.02 -1.95
N ILE A 142 -6.35 8.76 -0.71
CA ILE A 142 -6.13 7.49 -0.03
C ILE A 142 -7.07 6.43 -0.61
N LEU A 143 -6.48 5.32 -1.07
CA LEU A 143 -7.21 4.15 -1.56
C LEU A 143 -7.11 3.03 -0.52
N SER A 144 -8.09 2.98 0.37
CA SER A 144 -8.13 2.04 1.49
C SER A 144 -9.55 1.61 1.83
N VAL A 145 -9.65 0.43 2.44
CA VAL A 145 -10.82 0.02 3.24
C VAL A 145 -11.05 0.98 4.41
N GLY A 146 -12.20 0.85 5.08
CA GLY A 146 -12.56 1.68 6.23
C GLY A 146 -11.63 1.52 7.44
N GLU A 147 -11.80 2.37 8.44
CA GLU A 147 -11.07 2.27 9.72
C GLU A 147 -11.61 1.13 10.58
N GLU A 148 -12.89 0.80 10.38
CA GLU A 148 -13.60 -0.33 10.97
C GLU A 148 -13.10 -1.69 10.45
N ASP A 149 -12.58 -1.72 9.22
CA ASP A 149 -12.11 -2.93 8.53
C ASP A 149 -10.64 -3.26 8.83
N GLU A 150 -10.02 -2.56 9.80
CA GLU A 150 -8.66 -2.89 10.17
C GLU A 150 -8.57 -4.25 10.87
N VAL A 151 -7.68 -5.09 10.34
CA VAL A 151 -7.37 -6.41 10.87
C VAL A 151 -6.02 -6.39 11.58
N SER A 152 -5.95 -7.09 12.71
CA SER A 152 -4.71 -7.40 13.38
C SER A 152 -3.89 -8.37 12.53
N ILE A 153 -2.61 -8.42 12.86
CA ILE A 153 -1.70 -9.36 12.22
C ILE A 153 -2.07 -10.81 12.53
N LYS A 154 -2.57 -11.06 13.74
CA LYS A 154 -3.04 -12.38 14.13
C LYS A 154 -4.21 -12.81 13.23
N GLU A 155 -5.21 -11.95 13.05
CA GLU A 155 -6.34 -12.21 12.16
C GLU A 155 -5.88 -12.44 10.71
N ALA A 156 -4.90 -11.67 10.23
CA ALA A 156 -4.33 -11.89 8.90
C ALA A 156 -3.59 -13.24 8.78
N ALA A 157 -2.83 -13.64 9.80
CA ALA A 157 -2.15 -14.93 9.83
C ALA A 157 -3.15 -16.10 9.91
N ASP A 158 -4.16 -15.98 10.78
CA ASP A 158 -5.22 -16.97 10.94
C ASP A 158 -5.99 -17.16 9.61
N ALA A 159 -6.28 -16.07 8.88
CA ALA A 159 -6.93 -16.14 7.56
C ALA A 159 -6.07 -16.89 6.52
N VAL A 160 -4.74 -16.74 6.55
CA VAL A 160 -3.83 -17.48 5.66
C VAL A 160 -3.76 -18.96 6.04
N VAL A 161 -3.70 -19.27 7.35
CA VAL A 161 -3.70 -20.64 7.88
C VAL A 161 -4.97 -21.38 7.46
N GLU A 162 -6.11 -20.72 7.61
CA GLU A 162 -7.41 -21.23 7.16
C GLU A 162 -7.41 -21.45 5.64
N ALA A 163 -6.97 -20.45 4.86
CA ALA A 163 -6.98 -20.51 3.40
C ALA A 163 -6.09 -21.60 2.80
N LEU A 164 -4.95 -21.91 3.45
CA LEU A 164 -4.01 -22.96 3.04
C LEU A 164 -4.27 -24.31 3.72
N GLU A 165 -5.32 -24.41 4.53
CA GLU A 165 -5.67 -25.61 5.30
C GLU A 165 -4.51 -26.14 6.18
N PHE A 166 -3.63 -25.25 6.64
CA PHE A 166 -2.45 -25.62 7.41
C PHE A 166 -2.85 -26.19 8.79
N LYS A 167 -2.35 -27.39 9.11
CA LYS A 167 -2.66 -28.11 10.37
C LYS A 167 -1.53 -28.11 11.39
N GLY A 168 -0.40 -27.50 11.06
CA GLY A 168 0.74 -27.41 11.97
C GLY A 168 0.55 -26.34 13.05
N GLU A 169 1.48 -26.29 14.00
CA GLU A 169 1.50 -25.25 15.02
C GLU A 169 2.00 -23.93 14.43
N VAL A 170 1.29 -22.84 14.71
CA VAL A 170 1.71 -21.49 14.37
C VAL A 170 2.44 -20.92 15.59
N VAL A 171 3.77 -20.96 15.53
CA VAL A 171 4.64 -20.44 16.60
C VAL A 171 5.04 -19.01 16.30
N TYR A 172 5.16 -18.19 17.34
CA TYR A 172 5.52 -16.79 17.26
C TYR A 172 6.85 -16.46 18.01
N ASP A 173 8.01 -16.49 17.33
CA ASP A 173 9.37 -15.94 17.70
C ASP A 173 9.48 -14.41 18.03
N THR A 174 9.58 -14.07 19.31
CA THR A 174 9.62 -12.68 19.81
C THR A 174 10.96 -11.94 19.65
N SER A 175 11.96 -12.46 18.93
CA SER A 175 13.33 -11.91 18.90
C SER A 175 13.60 -10.80 17.86
N LYS A 176 12.70 -10.53 16.91
CA LYS A 176 12.91 -9.60 15.78
C LYS A 176 12.32 -8.19 15.99
N ALA A 177 12.95 -7.17 15.39
CA ALA A 177 12.62 -5.75 15.55
C ALA A 177 11.24 -5.32 15.02
N ASP A 178 10.66 -4.31 15.67
CA ASP A 178 9.28 -3.87 15.49
C ASP A 178 9.07 -2.88 14.33
N GLY A 179 7.86 -2.91 13.75
CA GLY A 179 7.37 -1.86 12.86
C GLY A 179 6.43 -0.88 13.59
N GLN A 180 6.07 0.23 12.93
CA GLN A 180 5.21 1.27 13.51
C GLN A 180 3.86 0.73 14.02
N PHE A 181 3.44 1.17 15.21
CA PHE A 181 2.31 0.63 15.98
C PHE A 181 0.93 0.82 15.30
N LYS A 182 0.67 1.97 14.69
CA LYS A 182 -0.61 2.28 14.01
C LYS A 182 -0.35 3.06 12.72
N LYS A 183 -1.15 2.82 11.67
CA LYS A 183 -1.07 3.51 10.36
C LYS A 183 -2.48 3.73 9.76
N THR A 184 -3.48 3.86 10.63
CA THR A 184 -4.89 3.99 10.24
C THR A 184 -5.07 5.20 9.36
N ALA A 185 -5.50 4.98 8.12
CA ALA A 185 -5.75 5.96 7.11
C ALA A 185 -7.25 6.14 6.91
N SER A 186 -7.69 7.40 6.84
CA SER A 186 -9.08 7.72 6.58
C SER A 186 -9.37 7.59 5.08
N ASN A 187 -10.40 6.83 4.72
CA ASN A 187 -10.90 6.75 3.36
C ASN A 187 -12.08 7.73 3.12
N ALA A 188 -12.32 8.69 4.03
CA ALA A 188 -13.46 9.60 3.95
C ALA A 188 -13.54 10.36 2.62
N LYS A 189 -12.38 10.71 2.03
CA LYS A 189 -12.33 11.34 0.70
C LYS A 189 -12.82 10.38 -0.39
N LEU A 190 -12.35 9.14 -0.39
CA LEU A 190 -12.80 8.09 -1.31
C LEU A 190 -14.31 7.84 -1.17
N CYS A 191 -14.82 7.70 0.05
CA CYS A 191 -16.25 7.45 0.30
C CYS A 191 -17.17 8.59 -0.17
N LYS A 192 -16.68 9.84 -0.20
CA LYS A 192 -17.43 10.96 -0.80
C LYS A 192 -17.59 10.82 -2.31
N TYR A 193 -16.56 10.30 -2.98
CA TYR A 193 -16.57 10.09 -4.43
C TYR A 193 -17.29 8.80 -4.85
N LEU A 194 -17.12 7.74 -4.06
CA LEU A 194 -17.58 6.39 -4.35
C LEU A 194 -18.25 5.77 -3.11
N PRO A 195 -19.41 6.28 -2.67
CA PRO A 195 -20.09 5.79 -1.47
C PRO A 195 -20.55 4.32 -1.59
N ASP A 196 -20.82 3.86 -2.81
CA ASP A 196 -21.33 2.51 -3.09
C ASP A 196 -20.22 1.52 -3.49
N PHE A 197 -18.94 1.91 -3.44
CA PHE A 197 -17.86 1.01 -3.82
C PHE A 197 -17.73 -0.14 -2.80
N THR A 198 -17.89 -1.37 -3.29
CA THR A 198 -17.76 -2.57 -2.47
C THR A 198 -16.38 -3.19 -2.65
N PHE A 199 -15.62 -3.23 -1.55
CA PHE A 199 -14.37 -3.97 -1.46
C PHE A 199 -14.60 -5.48 -1.42
N THR A 200 -13.63 -6.24 -1.91
CA THR A 200 -13.64 -7.69 -1.78
C THR A 200 -13.48 -8.06 -0.31
N PRO A 201 -14.33 -8.94 0.26
CA PRO A 201 -14.18 -9.36 1.65
C PRO A 201 -12.79 -9.92 1.94
N PHE A 202 -12.19 -9.53 3.06
CA PHE A 202 -10.79 -9.83 3.37
C PHE A 202 -10.45 -11.33 3.28
N HIS A 203 -11.25 -12.21 3.91
CA HIS A 203 -11.04 -13.65 3.86
C HIS A 203 -11.13 -14.22 2.44
N LYS A 204 -12.04 -13.69 1.61
CA LYS A 204 -12.16 -14.10 0.20
C LYS A 204 -10.91 -13.70 -0.59
N ALA A 205 -10.46 -12.46 -0.45
CA ALA A 205 -9.26 -11.98 -1.11
C ALA A 205 -8.00 -12.75 -0.69
N ILE A 206 -7.87 -13.11 0.60
CA ILE A 206 -6.79 -13.97 1.10
C ILE A 206 -6.87 -15.36 0.45
N LYS A 207 -8.05 -15.99 0.44
CA LYS A 207 -8.24 -17.30 -0.20
C LYS A 207 -7.84 -17.29 -1.67
N GLU A 208 -8.31 -16.32 -2.45
CA GLU A 208 -7.96 -16.17 -3.87
C GLU A 208 -6.45 -15.98 -4.07
N THR A 209 -5.80 -15.22 -3.19
CA THR A 209 -4.35 -14.99 -3.24
C THR A 209 -3.57 -16.26 -2.93
N CYS A 210 -3.97 -17.00 -1.90
CA CYS A 210 -3.39 -18.29 -1.53
C CYS A 210 -3.57 -19.33 -2.65
N ASP A 211 -4.76 -19.42 -3.22
CA ASP A 211 -5.05 -20.33 -4.33
C ASP A 211 -4.20 -20.01 -5.56
N TRP A 212 -4.07 -18.73 -5.89
CA TRP A 212 -3.17 -18.28 -6.96
C TRP A 212 -1.71 -18.66 -6.66
N PHE A 213 -1.24 -18.45 -5.44
CA PHE A 213 0.14 -18.75 -5.06
C PHE A 213 0.44 -20.26 -5.17
N VAL A 214 -0.47 -21.12 -4.70
CA VAL A 214 -0.34 -22.58 -4.82
C VAL A 214 -0.33 -23.01 -6.29
N ALA A 215 -1.25 -22.49 -7.10
CA ALA A 215 -1.34 -22.81 -8.52
C ALA A 215 -0.13 -22.32 -9.33
N ASN A 216 0.54 -21.25 -8.89
CA ASN A 216 1.63 -20.59 -9.62
C ASN A 216 2.97 -20.64 -8.88
N TYR A 217 3.14 -21.56 -7.93
CA TYR A 217 4.28 -21.58 -7.01
C TYR A 217 5.65 -21.56 -7.69
N ASN A 218 5.77 -22.19 -8.87
CA ASN A 218 7.03 -22.27 -9.62
C ASN A 218 7.42 -20.96 -10.31
N THR A 219 6.44 -20.12 -10.63
CA THR A 219 6.64 -18.84 -11.32
C THR A 219 6.46 -17.63 -10.41
N ALA A 220 5.92 -17.84 -9.21
CA ALA A 220 5.80 -16.80 -8.20
C ALA A 220 7.18 -16.30 -7.74
N ARG A 221 7.25 -14.99 -7.46
CA ARG A 221 8.45 -14.37 -6.90
C ARG A 221 8.57 -14.82 -5.44
N LYS A 222 9.65 -15.52 -5.11
CA LYS A 222 9.91 -16.11 -3.79
C LYS A 222 11.38 -15.97 -3.43
#